data_AF-A0A1Y1QGB0-F1
#
_entry.id   AF-A0A1Y1QGB0-F1
#
_cell.length_a   1.000
_cell.length_b   1.000
_cell.length_c   1.000
_cell.angle_alpha   90.00
_cell.angle_beta   90.00
_cell.angle_gamma   90.00
#
_symmetry.space_group_name_H-M   'P 1'
#
loop_
_entity.id
_entity.type
_entity.pdbx_description
1 polymer ?
#
loop_
_entity_poly.entity_id
_entity_poly.type
_entity_poly.pdbx_seq_one_letter_code
_entity_poly.pdbx_strand_id
1 'polypeptide(L)'
;MKIHPYLNTDLDLVAGRDLTLLVRALEASGLYSLHAGVGDDGNWYATLEVNEVADEALHLHQPELTIVVILDAIEALDASARAIWDACTTKTLDIGYQCGGLRSRNGLTNPTLTRLTALGMDVTISLYPCEPDNIAESVPQPL
;
A
#
# COMPACT_ATOMS: atom_id res chain seq x y z
N MET A 1 -17.33 13.25 -13.31
CA MET A 1 -17.01 12.10 -12.44
C MET A 1 -16.12 12.62 -11.31
N LYS A 2 -16.42 12.38 -10.04
CA LYS A 2 -15.48 12.74 -8.96
C LYS A 2 -14.32 11.75 -9.04
N ILE A 3 -13.13 12.24 -9.36
CA ILE A 3 -11.91 11.47 -9.28
C ILE A 3 -11.64 11.28 -7.78
N HIS A 4 -11.72 10.05 -7.29
CA HIS A 4 -11.16 9.72 -5.99
C HIS A 4 -9.65 9.70 -6.15
N PRO A 5 -8.92 10.59 -5.47
CA PRO A 5 -7.49 10.74 -5.72
C PRO A 5 -6.69 9.58 -5.15
N TYR A 6 -7.22 8.83 -4.17
CA TYR A 6 -6.60 7.63 -3.65
C TYR A 6 -6.72 6.50 -4.67
N LEU A 7 -5.60 5.83 -4.96
CA LEU A 7 -5.54 4.69 -5.87
C LEU A 7 -5.51 3.40 -5.06
N ASN A 8 -4.40 3.14 -4.38
CA ASN A 8 -4.14 1.92 -3.64
C ASN A 8 -3.17 2.17 -2.48
N THR A 9 -2.96 1.15 -1.65
CA THR A 9 -1.85 1.11 -0.70
C THR A 9 -1.12 -0.21 -0.85
N ASP A 10 0.13 -0.12 -1.29
CA ASP A 10 1.03 -1.27 -1.44
C ASP A 10 1.79 -1.54 -0.14
N LEU A 11 1.98 -2.81 0.18
CA LEU A 11 2.89 -3.32 1.20
C LEU A 11 4.13 -3.86 0.49
N ASP A 12 5.22 -3.10 0.57
CA ASP A 12 6.51 -3.47 0.01
C ASP A 12 7.42 -4.08 1.08
N LEU A 13 7.96 -5.25 0.76
CA LEU A 13 8.85 -6.02 1.62
C LEU A 13 10.15 -6.33 0.90
N VAL A 14 11.25 -6.18 1.63
CA VAL A 14 12.58 -6.63 1.19
C VAL A 14 13.22 -7.46 2.29
N ALA A 15 13.82 -8.59 1.94
CA ALA A 15 14.57 -9.43 2.87
C ALA A 15 15.72 -10.17 2.19
N GLY A 16 16.79 -10.45 2.95
CA GLY A 16 17.88 -11.34 2.50
C GLY A 16 17.53 -12.83 2.55
N ARG A 17 16.24 -13.19 2.69
CA ARG A 17 15.77 -14.58 2.86
C ARG A 17 14.41 -14.78 2.21
N ASP A 18 14.08 -16.05 1.95
CA ASP A 18 12.83 -16.46 1.33
C ASP A 18 11.58 -15.90 2.05
N LEU A 19 10.78 -15.15 1.28
CA LEU A 19 9.53 -14.52 1.72
C LEU A 19 8.29 -15.39 1.47
N THR A 20 8.40 -16.53 0.79
CA THR A 20 7.26 -17.36 0.34
C THR A 20 6.29 -17.70 1.47
N LEU A 21 6.80 -18.06 2.65
CA LEU A 21 5.93 -18.40 3.79
C LEU A 21 5.18 -17.17 4.32
N LEU A 22 5.84 -16.01 4.38
CA LEU A 22 5.21 -14.76 4.81
C LEU A 22 4.14 -14.31 3.81
N VAL A 23 4.46 -14.31 2.51
CA VAL A 23 3.53 -13.95 1.43
C VAL A 23 2.28 -14.82 1.49
N ARG A 24 2.42 -16.14 1.60
CA ARG A 24 1.27 -17.06 1.71
C ARG A 24 0.40 -16.81 2.94
N ALA A 25 1.01 -16.45 4.07
CA ALA A 25 0.28 -16.12 5.29
C ALA A 25 -0.54 -14.83 5.11
N LEU A 26 0.05 -13.81 4.50
CA LEU A 26 -0.61 -12.54 4.18
C LEU A 26 -1.74 -12.73 3.16
N GLU A 27 -1.53 -13.55 2.13
CA GLU A 27 -2.56 -13.91 1.14
C GLU A 27 -3.74 -14.65 1.80
N ALA A 28 -3.46 -15.58 2.71
CA ALA A 28 -4.50 -16.28 3.47
C ALA A 28 -5.32 -15.33 4.37
N SER A 29 -4.75 -14.18 4.76
CA SER A 29 -5.45 -13.11 5.49
C SER A 29 -6.17 -12.11 4.57
N GLY A 30 -6.20 -12.33 3.26
CA GLY A 30 -6.98 -11.54 2.30
C GLY A 30 -6.19 -10.51 1.49
N LEU A 31 -4.86 -10.47 1.64
CA LEU A 31 -4.01 -9.65 0.76
C LEU A 31 -3.83 -10.33 -0.60
N TYR A 32 -3.57 -9.53 -1.62
CA TYR A 32 -3.25 -9.98 -2.96
C TYR A 32 -1.79 -9.69 -3.26
N SER A 33 -1.03 -10.71 -3.67
CA SER A 33 0.37 -10.54 -4.08
C SER A 33 0.43 -10.06 -5.53
N LEU A 34 0.87 -8.82 -5.73
CA LEU A 34 1.17 -8.26 -7.06
C LEU A 34 2.47 -8.85 -7.61
N HIS A 35 3.46 -9.01 -6.73
CA HIS A 35 4.75 -9.57 -7.06
C HIS A 35 5.38 -10.22 -5.84
N ALA A 36 6.05 -11.36 -6.03
CA ALA A 36 6.94 -11.95 -5.04
C ALA A 36 8.03 -12.77 -5.74
N GLY A 37 9.30 -12.54 -5.37
CA GLY A 37 10.42 -13.24 -5.99
C GLY A 37 11.79 -12.77 -5.55
N VAL A 38 12.82 -13.40 -6.13
CA VAL A 38 14.22 -13.02 -5.93
C VAL A 38 14.61 -12.01 -7.01
N GLY A 39 15.15 -10.87 -6.59
CA GLY A 39 15.71 -9.87 -7.49
C GLY A 39 17.12 -10.22 -7.97
N ASP A 40 17.62 -9.49 -8.95
CA ASP A 40 18.96 -9.71 -9.53
C ASP A 40 20.10 -9.50 -8.53
N ASP A 41 19.85 -8.77 -7.45
CA ASP A 41 20.78 -8.54 -6.35
C ASP A 41 20.78 -9.68 -5.30
N GLY A 42 19.96 -10.71 -5.51
CA GLY A 42 19.81 -11.85 -4.62
C GLY A 42 18.92 -11.61 -3.39
N ASN A 43 18.37 -10.39 -3.22
CA ASN A 43 17.37 -10.13 -2.20
C ASN A 43 16.00 -10.66 -2.65
N TRP A 44 15.15 -10.96 -1.67
CA TRP A 44 13.75 -11.27 -1.89
C TRP A 44 12.91 -10.01 -1.77
N TYR A 45 11.97 -9.87 -2.69
CA TYR A 45 11.03 -8.77 -2.80
C TYR A 45 9.61 -9.31 -2.79
N ALA A 46 8.70 -8.58 -2.16
CA ALA A 46 7.27 -8.81 -2.31
C ALA A 46 6.51 -7.48 -2.25
N THR A 47 5.51 -7.34 -3.11
CA THR A 47 4.55 -6.24 -3.11
C THR A 47 3.15 -6.85 -3.03
N LEU A 48 2.40 -6.46 -2.01
CA LEU A 48 1.03 -6.93 -1.78
C LEU A 48 0.09 -5.76 -1.54
N GLU A 49 -1.17 -5.88 -1.91
CA GLU A 49 -2.20 -4.88 -1.60
C GLU A 49 -3.51 -5.57 -1.19
N VAL A 50 -4.52 -4.80 -0.77
CA VAL A 50 -5.84 -5.35 -0.50
C VAL A 50 -6.58 -5.61 -1.83
N ASN A 51 -7.26 -6.74 -1.95
CA ASN A 51 -7.89 -7.16 -3.20
C ASN A 51 -9.18 -6.38 -3.50
N GLU A 52 -9.13 -5.44 -4.45
CA GLU A 52 -10.24 -4.57 -4.84
C GLU A 52 -11.55 -5.31 -5.20
N VAL A 53 -11.47 -6.52 -5.79
CA VAL A 53 -12.66 -7.26 -6.25
C VAL A 53 -13.45 -7.84 -5.06
N ALA A 54 -12.80 -8.10 -3.94
CA ALA A 54 -13.48 -8.44 -2.69
C ALA A 54 -13.96 -7.17 -1.92
N ASP A 55 -13.45 -5.99 -2.30
CA ASP A 55 -13.56 -4.75 -1.53
C ASP A 55 -14.66 -3.79 -1.97
N GLU A 56 -15.38 -4.04 -3.08
CA GLU A 56 -16.61 -3.28 -3.37
C GLU A 56 -17.59 -3.34 -2.18
N ALA A 57 -17.58 -4.45 -1.43
CA ALA A 57 -18.36 -4.62 -0.20
C ALA A 57 -17.81 -3.83 1.00
N LEU A 58 -16.49 -3.58 1.07
CA LEU A 58 -15.82 -2.91 2.19
C LEU A 58 -15.65 -1.39 2.00
N HIS A 59 -15.90 -0.87 0.78
CA HIS A 59 -15.82 0.56 0.45
C HIS A 59 -14.45 1.17 0.84
N LEU A 60 -13.36 0.41 0.64
CA LEU A 60 -11.99 0.82 1.00
C LEU A 60 -11.41 1.89 0.05
N HIS A 61 -12.17 2.94 -0.23
CA HIS A 61 -11.70 4.13 -0.96
C HIS A 61 -10.97 5.13 -0.05
N GLN A 62 -10.49 4.66 1.10
CA GLN A 62 -9.79 5.47 2.09
C GLN A 62 -8.50 4.77 2.52
N PRO A 63 -7.34 5.46 2.43
CA PRO A 63 -6.05 4.88 2.77
C PRO A 63 -6.00 4.27 4.16
N GLU A 64 -6.58 4.96 5.17
CA GLU A 64 -6.51 4.48 6.54
C GLU A 64 -7.25 3.15 6.74
N LEU A 65 -8.35 2.90 6.02
CA LEU A 65 -9.05 1.63 6.13
C LEU A 65 -8.24 0.49 5.48
N THR A 66 -7.64 0.73 4.31
CA THR A 66 -6.74 -0.22 3.65
C THR A 66 -5.53 -0.54 4.54
N ILE A 67 -4.92 0.49 5.14
CA ILE A 67 -3.80 0.34 6.06
C ILE A 67 -4.20 -0.49 7.28
N VAL A 68 -5.37 -0.23 7.88
CA VAL A 68 -5.85 -1.02 9.04
C VAL A 68 -5.99 -2.49 8.68
N VAL A 69 -6.52 -2.82 7.49
CA VAL A 69 -6.63 -4.22 7.02
C VAL A 69 -5.25 -4.87 6.86
N ILE A 70 -4.29 -4.16 6.26
CA ILE A 70 -2.91 -4.65 6.12
C ILE A 70 -2.28 -4.89 7.51
N LEU A 71 -2.46 -3.95 8.44
CA LEU A 71 -1.95 -4.07 9.81
C LEU A 71 -2.58 -5.25 10.55
N ASP A 72 -3.89 -5.46 10.43
CA ASP A 72 -4.61 -6.59 11.03
C ASP A 72 -4.03 -7.93 10.51
N ALA A 73 -3.75 -8.02 9.20
CA ALA A 73 -3.15 -9.22 8.60
C ALA A 73 -1.73 -9.49 9.14
N ILE A 74 -0.90 -8.45 9.30
CA ILE A 74 0.46 -8.57 9.83
C ILE A 74 0.44 -8.95 11.33
N GLU A 75 -0.47 -8.37 12.11
CA GLU A 75 -0.58 -8.66 13.55
C GLU A 75 -1.13 -10.07 13.83
N ALA A 76 -1.85 -10.66 12.87
CA ALA A 76 -2.36 -12.03 12.94
C ALA A 76 -1.36 -13.11 12.51
N LEU A 77 -0.15 -12.73 12.08
CA LEU A 77 0.87 -13.69 11.64
C LEU A 77 1.22 -14.69 12.74
N ASP A 78 1.35 -15.97 12.35
CA ASP A 78 1.89 -16.99 13.24
C ASP A 78 3.38 -16.77 13.55
N ALA A 79 3.92 -17.51 14.51
CA ALA A 79 5.31 -17.35 14.92
C ALA A 79 6.34 -17.56 13.79
N SER A 80 6.02 -18.41 12.80
CA SER A 80 6.95 -18.74 11.71
C SER A 80 6.98 -17.62 10.67
N ALA A 81 5.82 -17.13 10.26
CA ALA A 81 5.71 -16.00 9.35
C ALA A 81 6.18 -14.70 10.03
N ARG A 82 5.88 -14.52 11.32
CA ARG A 82 6.35 -13.37 12.11
C ARG A 82 7.88 -13.30 12.17
N ALA A 83 8.55 -14.44 12.32
CA ALA A 83 10.02 -14.47 12.31
C ALA A 83 10.62 -14.01 10.96
N ILE A 84 9.91 -14.23 9.85
CA ILE A 84 10.32 -13.73 8.52
C ILE A 84 10.03 -12.23 8.41
N TRP A 85 8.85 -11.79 8.87
CA TRP A 85 8.51 -10.36 8.98
C TRP A 85 9.60 -9.61 9.74
N ASP A 86 9.96 -10.06 10.94
CA ASP A 86 10.98 -9.41 11.78
C ASP A 86 12.33 -9.31 11.08
N ALA A 87 12.68 -10.28 10.25
CA ALA A 87 13.92 -10.31 9.49
C ALA A 87 13.90 -9.47 8.20
N CYS A 88 12.76 -8.90 7.80
CA CYS A 88 12.70 -8.02 6.63
C CYS A 88 13.50 -6.75 6.88
N THR A 89 14.35 -6.37 5.93
CA THR A 89 15.17 -5.16 5.98
C THR A 89 14.37 -3.92 5.59
N THR A 90 13.35 -4.08 4.73
CA THR A 90 12.40 -3.02 4.36
C THR A 90 10.98 -3.51 4.62
N LYS A 91 10.16 -2.62 5.17
CA LYS A 91 8.73 -2.80 5.42
C LYS A 91 8.06 -1.46 5.17
N THR A 92 7.46 -1.27 4.01
CA THR A 92 6.94 0.04 3.61
C THR A 92 5.49 -0.08 3.21
N LEU A 93 4.66 0.85 3.66
CA LEU A 93 3.37 1.11 3.03
C LEU A 93 3.53 2.27 2.06
N ASP A 94 3.29 2.03 0.78
CA ASP A 94 3.25 3.09 -0.23
C ASP A 94 1.80 3.42 -0.60
N ILE A 95 1.39 4.65 -0.30
CA ILE A 95 0.03 5.13 -0.57
C ILE A 95 0.01 5.85 -1.91
N GLY A 96 -0.65 5.23 -2.90
CA GLY A 96 -0.79 5.76 -4.25
C GLY A 96 -1.89 6.83 -4.36
N TYR A 97 -1.56 7.95 -5.01
CA TYR A 97 -2.53 8.98 -5.39
C TYR A 97 -2.43 9.40 -6.84
N GLN A 98 -3.58 9.59 -7.48
CA GLN A 98 -3.74 10.33 -8.71
C GLN A 98 -3.80 11.84 -8.43
N CYS A 99 -2.81 12.58 -8.93
CA CYS A 99 -2.73 14.04 -8.84
C CYS A 99 -3.34 14.73 -10.06
N GLY A 100 -3.99 15.89 -9.85
CA GLY A 100 -4.57 16.72 -10.92
C GLY A 100 -5.87 17.44 -10.54
N GLY A 101 -6.44 17.12 -9.37
CA GLY A 101 -7.57 17.85 -8.80
C GLY A 101 -7.19 19.03 -7.90
N LEU A 102 -8.20 19.70 -7.33
CA LEU A 102 -8.02 20.91 -6.51
C LEU A 102 -7.26 20.66 -5.19
N ARG A 103 -7.47 19.51 -4.53
CA ARG A 103 -6.80 19.13 -3.27
C ARG A 103 -7.20 17.72 -2.82
N SER A 104 -6.22 16.92 -2.44
CA SER A 104 -6.41 15.62 -1.75
C SER A 104 -5.91 15.75 -0.32
N ARG A 105 -6.67 15.20 0.64
CA ARG A 105 -6.24 15.12 2.04
C ARG A 105 -6.61 13.77 2.60
N ASN A 106 -5.61 13.10 3.13
CA ASN A 106 -5.69 11.92 3.96
C ASN A 106 -4.97 12.21 5.28
N GLY A 107 -5.50 11.69 6.38
CA GLY A 107 -4.81 11.64 7.65
C GLY A 107 -4.64 10.18 8.05
N LEU A 108 -3.64 9.91 8.89
CA LEU A 108 -3.56 8.69 9.66
C LEU A 108 -3.79 9.06 11.12
N THR A 109 -4.64 8.30 11.81
CA THR A 109 -4.87 8.52 13.23
C THR A 109 -3.67 8.06 14.06
N ASN A 110 -3.53 8.62 15.27
CA ASN A 110 -2.46 8.22 16.18
C ASN A 110 -2.45 6.70 16.50
N PRO A 111 -3.60 6.02 16.70
CA PRO A 111 -3.62 4.56 16.84
C PRO A 111 -2.99 3.83 15.65
N THR A 112 -3.35 4.21 14.42
CA THR A 112 -2.77 3.62 13.19
C THR A 112 -1.27 3.86 13.11
N LEU A 113 -0.81 5.08 13.38
CA LEU A 113 0.63 5.42 13.44
C LEU A 113 1.39 4.63 14.51
N THR A 114 0.75 4.38 15.66
CA THR A 114 1.34 3.59 16.74
C THR A 114 1.56 2.14 16.31
N ARG A 115 0.58 1.54 15.63
CA ARG A 115 0.68 0.18 15.08
C ARG A 115 1.78 0.07 14.03
N LEU A 116 1.83 1.01 13.08
CA LEU A 116 2.89 1.09 12.07
C LEU A 116 4.29 1.11 12.71
N THR A 117 4.47 1.98 13.70
CA THR A 117 5.75 2.11 14.41
C THR A 117 6.11 0.83 15.15
N ALA A 118 5.14 0.18 15.81
CA ALA A 118 5.36 -1.07 16.53
C ALA A 118 5.74 -2.23 15.60
N LEU A 119 5.30 -2.20 14.34
CA LEU A 119 5.66 -3.18 13.32
C LEU A 119 6.96 -2.84 12.56
N GLY A 120 7.57 -1.69 12.86
CA GLY A 120 8.81 -1.23 12.24
C GLY A 120 8.63 -0.86 10.77
N MET A 121 7.50 -0.23 10.44
CA MET A 121 7.14 0.12 9.07
C MET A 121 7.40 1.59 8.75
N ASP A 122 7.85 1.83 7.52
CA ASP A 122 7.90 3.15 6.91
C ASP A 122 6.61 3.43 6.12
N VAL A 123 6.33 4.71 5.88
CA VAL A 123 5.22 5.15 5.03
C VAL A 123 5.76 6.04 3.91
N THR A 124 5.42 5.68 2.68
CA THR A 124 5.71 6.43 1.45
C THR A 124 4.40 6.90 0.83
N ILE A 125 4.48 7.97 0.04
CA ILE A 125 3.36 8.48 -0.73
C ILE A 125 3.82 8.64 -2.18
N SER A 126 3.25 7.83 -3.07
CA SER A 126 3.45 7.90 -4.51
C SER A 126 2.39 8.79 -5.17
N LEU A 127 2.83 9.83 -5.88
CA LEU A 127 1.98 10.80 -6.56
C LEU A 127 2.09 10.64 -8.08
N TYR A 128 1.05 10.08 -8.69
CA TYR A 128 0.98 9.90 -10.13
C TYR A 128 0.39 11.15 -10.80
N PRO A 129 1.02 11.70 -11.85
CA PRO A 129 0.47 12.83 -12.59
C PRO A 129 -0.80 12.43 -13.35
N CYS A 130 -1.78 13.33 -13.50
CA CYS A 130 -2.90 13.13 -14.43
C CYS A 130 -2.35 12.99 -15.85
N GLU A 131 -2.87 12.03 -16.61
CA GLU A 131 -2.57 11.97 -18.03
C GLU A 131 -2.97 13.30 -18.71
N PRO A 132 -2.14 13.80 -19.65
CA PRO A 132 -2.28 15.13 -20.25
C PRO A 132 -3.62 15.36 -20.97
N ASP A 133 -4.36 14.30 -21.33
CA ASP A 133 -5.64 14.41 -22.04
C ASP A 133 -6.79 15.00 -21.20
N ASN A 134 -6.58 15.25 -19.89
CA ASN A 134 -7.57 15.88 -19.01
C ASN A 134 -7.22 17.30 -18.53
N ILE A 135 -6.11 17.88 -19.00
CA ILE A 135 -5.87 19.31 -18.83
C ILE A 135 -6.48 19.99 -20.05
N ALA A 136 -7.77 20.31 -19.98
CA ALA A 136 -8.32 21.31 -20.89
C ALA A 136 -7.47 22.57 -20.71
N GLU A 137 -6.65 22.90 -21.70
CA GLU A 137 -5.92 24.16 -21.76
C GLU A 137 -6.95 25.25 -21.48
N SER A 138 -6.85 25.89 -20.31
CA SER A 138 -7.70 27.02 -19.99
C SER A 138 -7.26 28.14 -20.92
N VAL A 139 -8.00 28.30 -22.03
CA VAL A 139 -7.86 29.44 -22.93
C VAL A 139 -7.98 30.71 -22.08
N PRO A 140 -6.97 31.59 -22.05
CA PRO A 140 -7.06 32.85 -21.33
C PRO A 140 -8.27 33.64 -21.86
N GLN A 141 -9.21 33.99 -20.99
CA GLN A 141 -10.26 34.93 -21.37
C GLN A 141 -9.65 36.32 -21.55
N PRO A 142 -9.86 36.99 -22.70
CA PRO A 142 -9.43 38.37 -22.87
C PRO A 142 -10.20 39.29 -21.91
N LEU A 143 -9.47 40.26 -21.36
CA LEU A 143 -9.95 41.32 -20.46
C LEU A 143 -11.11 42.12 -21.05
#